data_AF-A0A8G1IWC9-F1
#
_entry.id   AF-A0A8G1IWC9-F1
#
_cell.length_a   1.000
_cell.length_b   1.000
_cell.length_c   1.000
_cell.angle_alpha   90.00
_cell.angle_beta   90.00
_cell.angle_gamma   90.00
#
_symmetry.space_group_name_H-M   'P 1'
#
loop_
_entity.id
_entity.type
_entity.pdbx_description
1 polymer ?
#
loop_
_entity_poly.entity_id
_entity_poly.type
_entity_poly.pdbx_seq_one_letter_code
_entity_poly.pdbx_strand_id
1 'polypeptide(L)'
;MFSNVSARWRRRLRVAVVVWAVVLVAVAFAASRTTVREQVDAAEARTVMDAVVGEAAALFTGASVLAAGPLHWEACDVTPVRPGLSLERTLQVSGARVSEVEALADRFAMSVLTDTPEGASWSGTTGDFIGLRVTAPAGDPPGGRWSEPVEVQAVTGCRPLDEPVGAFAPAPPAEATAEWAYGSVPCPGGETLASWTEPIEARPFRVHETTGGCV
;
A
#
# COMPACT_ATOMS: atom_id res chain seq x y z
N MET A 1 -23.38 -29.64 -48.78
CA MET A 1 -24.53 -28.96 -49.43
C MET A 1 -24.59 -27.54 -48.91
N PHE A 2 -23.97 -26.58 -49.60
CA PHE A 2 -23.96 -25.17 -49.17
C PHE A 2 -25.29 -24.53 -49.59
N SER A 3 -26.13 -24.22 -48.60
CA SER A 3 -27.38 -23.51 -48.83
C SER A 3 -27.08 -22.15 -49.50
N ASN A 4 -27.69 -21.88 -50.65
CA ASN A 4 -27.51 -20.63 -51.40
C ASN A 4 -28.22 -19.50 -50.65
N VAL A 5 -27.56 -18.96 -49.63
CA VAL A 5 -28.16 -17.94 -48.81
C VAL A 5 -28.17 -16.61 -49.56
N SER A 6 -29.34 -16.01 -49.72
CA SER A 6 -29.51 -14.76 -50.48
C SER A 6 -28.65 -13.62 -49.91
N ALA A 7 -28.20 -12.71 -50.77
CA ALA A 7 -27.39 -11.56 -50.36
C ALA A 7 -28.08 -10.70 -49.27
N ARG A 8 -29.41 -10.63 -49.30
CA ARG A 8 -30.22 -9.95 -48.27
C ARG A 8 -30.11 -10.62 -46.90
N TRP A 9 -30.13 -11.94 -46.85
CA TRP A 9 -29.98 -12.68 -45.60
C TRP A 9 -28.57 -12.56 -45.04
N ARG A 10 -27.53 -12.62 -45.90
CA ARG A 10 -26.14 -12.37 -45.48
C ARG A 10 -25.96 -10.97 -44.87
N ARG A 11 -26.61 -9.94 -45.44
CA ARG A 11 -26.58 -8.58 -44.89
C ARG A 11 -27.27 -8.49 -43.53
N ARG A 12 -28.43 -9.14 -43.36
CA ARG A 12 -29.14 -9.17 -42.06
C ARG A 12 -28.31 -9.86 -40.98
N LEU A 13 -27.66 -10.98 -41.30
CA LEU A 13 -26.80 -11.69 -40.36
C LEU A 13 -25.58 -10.85 -39.96
N ARG A 14 -24.94 -10.14 -40.90
CA ARG A 14 -23.85 -9.21 -40.58
C ARG A 14 -24.30 -8.09 -39.65
N VAL A 15 -25.46 -7.48 -39.90
CA VAL A 15 -26.02 -6.44 -39.02
C VAL A 15 -26.30 -7.01 -37.63
N ALA A 16 -26.89 -8.21 -37.54
CA ALA A 16 -27.15 -8.86 -36.26
C ALA A 16 -25.86 -9.11 -35.48
N VAL A 17 -24.79 -9.58 -36.15
CA VAL A 17 -23.48 -9.80 -35.52
C VAL A 17 -22.85 -8.48 -35.07
N VAL A 18 -22.90 -7.42 -35.87
CA VAL A 18 -22.37 -6.10 -35.48
C VAL A 18 -23.13 -5.53 -34.30
N VAL A 19 -24.47 -5.58 -34.33
CA VAL A 19 -25.31 -5.15 -33.19
C VAL A 19 -24.97 -5.97 -31.95
N TRP A 20 -24.83 -7.30 -32.09
CA TRP A 20 -24.46 -8.16 -30.97
C TRP A 20 -23.07 -7.83 -30.41
N ALA A 21 -22.08 -7.60 -31.27
CA ALA A 21 -20.75 -7.18 -30.85
C ALA A 21 -20.78 -5.84 -30.10
N VAL A 22 -21.55 -4.85 -30.59
CA VAL A 22 -21.73 -3.56 -29.91
C VAL A 22 -22.43 -3.75 -28.56
N VAL A 23 -23.44 -4.63 -28.47
CA VAL A 23 -24.10 -4.95 -27.20
C VAL A 23 -23.11 -5.63 -26.24
N LEU A 24 -22.30 -6.58 -26.69
CA LEU A 24 -21.29 -7.23 -25.85
C LEU A 24 -20.25 -6.24 -25.34
N VAL A 25 -19.81 -5.30 -26.18
CA VAL A 25 -18.92 -4.20 -25.76
C VAL A 25 -19.62 -3.34 -24.72
N ALA A 26 -20.84 -2.86 -24.98
CA ALA A 26 -21.59 -2.04 -24.03
C ALA A 26 -21.84 -2.75 -22.70
N VAL A 27 -22.17 -4.05 -22.74
CA VAL A 27 -22.35 -4.89 -21.54
C VAL A 27 -21.02 -5.09 -20.82
N ALA A 28 -19.90 -5.31 -21.51
CA ALA A 28 -18.59 -5.41 -20.86
C ALA A 28 -18.21 -4.11 -20.13
N PHE A 29 -18.48 -2.94 -20.74
CA PHE A 29 -18.25 -1.63 -20.14
C PHE A 29 -19.27 -1.25 -19.06
N ALA A 30 -20.49 -1.78 -19.09
CA ALA A 30 -21.49 -1.57 -18.05
C ALA A 30 -21.28 -2.54 -16.88
N ALA A 31 -20.95 -3.80 -17.17
CA ALA A 31 -20.65 -4.84 -16.20
C ALA A 31 -19.38 -4.52 -15.42
N SER A 32 -18.35 -3.94 -16.07
CA SER A 32 -17.15 -3.46 -15.39
C SER A 32 -17.43 -2.37 -14.35
N ARG A 33 -18.53 -1.62 -14.49
CA ARG A 33 -18.99 -0.68 -13.45
C ARG A 33 -19.72 -1.36 -12.29
N THR A 34 -20.18 -2.59 -12.48
CA THR A 34 -20.90 -3.38 -11.46
C THR A 34 -20.04 -4.44 -10.77
N THR A 35 -18.83 -4.73 -11.25
CA THR A 35 -18.01 -5.87 -10.76
C THR A 35 -17.00 -5.55 -9.67
N VAL A 36 -16.93 -4.35 -9.09
CA VAL A 36 -16.45 -4.21 -7.71
C VAL A 36 -17.16 -3.03 -7.04
N ARG A 37 -18.35 -3.30 -6.49
CA ARG A 37 -19.06 -2.35 -5.61
C ARG A 37 -18.31 -2.12 -4.27
N GLU A 38 -17.18 -2.80 -4.09
CA GLU A 38 -16.28 -2.79 -2.93
C GLU A 38 -14.93 -2.10 -3.23
N GLN A 39 -14.78 -1.42 -4.37
CA GLN A 39 -13.56 -0.64 -4.61
C GLN A 39 -13.60 0.66 -3.80
N VAL A 40 -13.02 0.57 -2.61
CA VAL A 40 -12.61 1.70 -1.77
C VAL A 40 -11.75 2.66 -2.60
N ASP A 41 -12.08 3.96 -2.55
CA ASP A 41 -11.32 5.00 -3.25
C ASP A 41 -9.94 5.24 -2.61
N ALA A 42 -9.07 5.99 -3.28
CA ALA A 42 -7.72 6.22 -2.79
C ALA A 42 -7.66 7.01 -1.47
N ALA A 43 -8.62 7.90 -1.18
CA ALA A 43 -8.62 8.71 0.04
C ALA A 43 -9.07 7.88 1.26
N GLU A 44 -10.10 7.06 1.09
CA GLU A 44 -10.53 6.09 2.09
C GLU A 44 -9.46 5.01 2.29
N ALA A 45 -8.87 4.49 1.21
CA ALA A 45 -7.80 3.50 1.28
C ALA A 45 -6.57 4.03 2.04
N ARG A 46 -6.24 5.32 1.88
CA ARG A 46 -5.22 5.97 2.70
C ARG A 46 -5.59 5.93 4.18
N THR A 47 -6.82 6.27 4.53
CA THR A 47 -7.27 6.30 5.93
C THR A 47 -7.16 4.91 6.57
N VAL A 48 -7.55 3.87 5.84
CA VAL A 48 -7.41 2.48 6.27
C VAL A 48 -5.93 2.08 6.39
N MET A 49 -5.09 2.43 5.40
CA MET A 49 -3.64 2.18 5.43
C MET A 49 -2.99 2.86 6.64
N ASP A 50 -3.32 4.12 6.90
CA ASP A 50 -2.79 4.90 8.01
C ASP A 50 -3.17 4.29 9.36
N ALA A 51 -4.41 3.79 9.50
CA ALA A 51 -4.83 3.05 10.68
C ALA A 51 -4.04 1.74 10.87
N VAL A 52 -3.83 0.97 9.78
CA VAL A 52 -3.04 -0.27 9.80
C VAL A 52 -1.58 -0.01 10.19
N VAL A 53 -0.96 1.01 9.61
CA VAL A 53 0.43 1.38 9.93
C VAL A 53 0.54 1.90 11.38
N GLY A 54 -0.45 2.66 11.85
CA GLY A 54 -0.51 3.11 13.24
C GLY A 54 -0.65 1.95 14.23
N GLU A 55 -1.48 0.96 13.90
CA GLU A 55 -1.62 -0.27 14.69
C GLU A 55 -0.32 -1.09 14.67
N ALA A 56 0.34 -1.22 13.52
CA ALA A 56 1.64 -1.87 13.43
C ALA A 56 2.69 -1.14 14.29
N ALA A 57 2.72 0.19 14.24
CA ALA A 57 3.62 1.01 15.06
C ALA A 57 3.38 0.82 16.56
N ALA A 58 2.12 0.68 17.00
CA ALA A 58 1.77 0.41 18.40
C ALA A 58 2.23 -0.96 18.92
N LEU A 59 2.56 -1.92 18.05
CA LEU A 59 3.15 -3.20 18.46
C LEU A 59 4.63 -3.08 18.80
N PHE A 60 5.29 -2.01 18.34
CA PHE A 60 6.70 -1.73 18.57
C PHE A 60 6.90 -0.73 19.71
N THR A 61 6.19 -0.90 20.81
CA THR A 61 6.29 -0.04 22.00
C THR A 61 7.57 -0.28 22.80
N GLY A 62 8.13 0.78 23.39
CA GLY A 62 9.28 0.71 24.28
C GLY A 62 10.58 1.25 23.67
N ALA A 63 11.64 0.43 23.66
CA ALA A 63 13.00 0.86 23.28
C ALA A 63 13.24 0.92 21.76
N SER A 64 12.22 0.60 20.96
CA SER A 64 12.31 0.62 19.50
C SER A 64 12.05 2.03 19.00
N VAL A 65 12.96 2.58 18.19
CA VAL A 65 12.79 3.92 17.62
C VAL A 65 11.98 3.79 16.34
N LEU A 66 10.84 4.48 16.31
CA LEU A 66 9.92 4.48 15.19
C LEU A 66 10.13 5.72 14.33
N ALA A 67 10.04 5.54 13.02
CA ALA A 67 9.99 6.65 12.10
C ALA A 67 9.04 6.37 10.94
N ALA A 68 8.16 7.34 10.68
CA ALA A 68 7.18 7.28 9.62
C ALA A 68 7.75 7.89 8.33
N GLY A 69 7.82 7.11 7.27
CA GLY A 69 8.17 7.60 5.94
C GLY A 69 7.06 8.46 5.32
N PRO A 70 7.39 9.24 4.27
CA PRO A 70 6.40 10.05 3.56
C PRO A 70 5.32 9.19 2.89
N LEU A 71 4.19 9.82 2.52
CA LEU A 71 3.22 9.16 1.64
C LEU A 71 3.80 9.09 0.23
N HIS A 72 4.06 7.88 -0.27
CA HIS A 72 4.34 7.68 -1.68
C HIS A 72 3.05 7.36 -2.43
N TRP A 73 2.98 7.81 -3.68
CA TRP A 73 1.87 7.52 -4.57
C TRP A 73 2.38 7.32 -5.99
N GLU A 74 1.75 6.39 -6.69
CA GLU A 74 1.99 6.10 -8.09
C GLU A 74 0.65 6.13 -8.83
N ALA A 75 0.62 6.81 -9.99
CA ALA A 75 -0.54 6.78 -10.86
C ALA A 75 -0.69 5.40 -11.51
N CYS A 76 -1.91 4.90 -11.56
CA CYS A 76 -2.23 3.61 -12.15
C CYS A 76 -3.59 3.66 -12.85
N ASP A 77 -3.91 2.63 -13.63
CA ASP A 77 -5.21 2.49 -14.28
C ASP A 77 -5.99 1.35 -13.61
N VAL A 78 -7.09 1.69 -12.92
CA VAL A 78 -8.03 0.69 -12.38
C VAL A 78 -8.75 -0.02 -13.52
N THR A 79 -9.08 0.75 -14.55
CA THR A 79 -9.54 0.28 -15.87
C THR A 79 -8.97 1.23 -16.93
N PRO A 80 -8.99 0.88 -18.23
CA PRO A 80 -8.47 1.76 -19.29
C PRO A 80 -9.10 3.16 -19.38
N VAL A 81 -10.21 3.41 -18.67
CA VAL A 81 -10.92 4.70 -18.66
C VAL A 81 -11.16 5.24 -17.23
N ARG A 82 -10.59 4.59 -16.20
CA ARG A 82 -10.71 5.02 -14.80
C ARG A 82 -9.32 5.08 -14.18
N PRO A 83 -8.76 6.29 -14.01
CA PRO A 83 -7.47 6.45 -13.36
C PRO A 83 -7.58 6.09 -11.88
N GLY A 84 -6.45 5.75 -11.29
CA GLY A 84 -6.31 5.44 -9.88
C GLY A 84 -4.95 5.83 -9.34
N LEU A 85 -4.80 5.61 -8.04
CA LEU A 85 -3.54 5.76 -7.31
C LEU A 85 -3.24 4.47 -6.55
N SER A 86 -1.99 4.05 -6.59
CA SER A 86 -1.43 3.12 -5.60
C SER A 86 -0.70 3.93 -4.55
N LEU A 87 -1.07 3.78 -3.29
CA LEU A 87 -0.45 4.46 -2.16
C LEU A 87 0.48 3.51 -1.44
N GLU A 88 1.59 4.05 -0.94
CA GLU A 88 2.57 3.32 -0.17
C GLU A 88 3.00 4.15 1.04
N ARG A 89 3.20 3.46 2.16
CA ARG A 89 3.75 4.04 3.38
C ARG A 89 4.68 3.06 4.06
N THR A 90 5.80 3.58 4.52
CA THR A 90 6.85 2.81 5.18
C THR A 90 7.02 3.27 6.62
N LEU A 91 7.11 2.32 7.53
CA LEU A 91 7.50 2.50 8.93
C LEU A 91 8.86 1.83 9.12
N GLN A 92 9.83 2.59 9.62
CA GLN A 92 11.14 2.09 9.96
C GLN A 92 11.24 1.90 11.49
N VAL A 93 11.67 0.71 11.91
CA VAL A 93 11.76 0.33 13.32
C VAL A 93 13.20 -0.04 13.65
N SER A 94 13.90 0.83 14.39
CA SER A 94 15.26 0.55 14.83
C SER A 94 15.25 -0.17 16.18
N GLY A 95 16.04 -1.23 16.34
CA GLY A 95 16.11 -1.98 17.59
C GLY A 95 14.91 -2.90 17.86
N ALA A 96 14.15 -3.26 16.82
CA ALA A 96 13.01 -4.17 16.91
C ALA A 96 13.43 -5.50 17.53
N ARG A 97 12.60 -6.08 18.40
CA ARG A 97 12.77 -7.44 18.94
C ARG A 97 12.13 -8.47 18.02
N VAL A 98 12.68 -9.68 18.00
CA VAL A 98 12.07 -10.82 17.29
C VAL A 98 10.61 -11.00 17.68
N SER A 99 10.31 -10.98 18.98
CA SER A 99 8.96 -11.15 19.50
C SER A 99 7.98 -10.07 19.04
N GLU A 100 8.46 -8.86 18.74
CA GLU A 100 7.60 -7.76 18.24
C GLU A 100 7.25 -8.00 16.76
N VAL A 101 8.23 -8.45 15.96
CA VAL A 101 8.01 -8.82 14.55
C VAL A 101 7.11 -10.05 14.44
N GLU A 102 7.30 -11.06 15.30
CA GLU A 102 6.42 -12.23 15.39
C GLU A 102 5.00 -11.83 15.80
N ALA A 103 4.84 -10.95 16.81
CA ALA A 103 3.53 -10.45 17.22
C ALA A 103 2.84 -9.66 16.10
N LEU A 104 3.59 -8.88 15.31
CA LEU A 104 3.10 -8.19 14.13
C LEU A 104 2.63 -9.20 13.06
N ALA A 105 3.46 -10.20 12.76
CA ALA A 105 3.13 -11.23 11.79
C ALA A 105 1.86 -12.00 12.20
N ASP A 106 1.74 -12.39 13.47
CA ASP A 106 0.56 -13.06 14.02
C ASP A 106 -0.68 -12.15 13.96
N ARG A 107 -0.54 -10.88 14.37
CA ARG A 107 -1.64 -9.91 14.39
C ARG A 107 -2.27 -9.71 13.01
N PHE A 108 -1.44 -9.65 11.98
CA PHE A 108 -1.87 -9.43 10.60
C PHE A 108 -1.92 -10.72 9.76
N ALA A 109 -1.86 -11.89 10.42
CA ALA A 109 -1.88 -13.21 9.78
C ALA A 109 -0.90 -13.32 8.59
N MET A 110 0.29 -12.74 8.74
CA MET A 110 1.32 -12.69 7.71
C MET A 110 2.00 -14.05 7.56
N SER A 111 2.36 -14.39 6.33
CA SER A 111 3.13 -15.59 6.00
C SER A 111 4.57 -15.24 5.72
N VAL A 112 5.50 -16.13 6.09
CA VAL A 112 6.92 -16.02 5.72
C VAL A 112 7.02 -16.06 4.20
N LEU A 113 7.62 -15.02 3.62
CA LEU A 113 7.92 -14.93 2.20
C LEU A 113 9.35 -15.38 1.91
N THR A 114 10.29 -15.02 2.78
CA THR A 114 11.71 -15.40 2.67
C THR A 114 12.29 -15.52 4.07
N ASP A 115 13.11 -16.53 4.30
CA ASP A 115 13.86 -16.74 5.54
C ASP A 115 15.21 -17.33 5.15
N THR A 116 16.17 -16.45 4.87
CA THR A 116 17.50 -16.83 4.38
C THR A 116 18.59 -16.11 5.18
N PRO A 117 19.86 -16.53 5.07
CA PRO A 117 20.96 -15.82 5.73
C PRO A 117 21.09 -14.35 5.34
N GLU A 118 20.53 -13.96 4.19
CA GLU A 118 20.50 -12.58 3.68
C GLU A 118 19.37 -11.72 4.28
N GLY A 119 18.45 -12.32 5.04
CA GLY A 119 17.36 -11.63 5.73
C GLY A 119 16.07 -12.42 5.76
N ALA A 120 15.08 -11.89 6.47
CA ALA A 120 13.76 -12.47 6.58
C ALA A 120 12.69 -11.48 6.12
N SER A 121 11.65 -11.98 5.48
CA SER A 121 10.49 -11.18 5.11
C SER A 121 9.18 -11.92 5.29
N TRP A 122 8.16 -11.16 5.66
CA TRP A 122 6.79 -11.63 5.83
C TRP A 122 5.87 -10.79 4.97
N SER A 123 4.78 -11.38 4.50
CA SER A 123 3.73 -10.65 3.79
C SER A 123 2.34 -11.14 4.16
N GLY A 124 1.39 -10.23 4.16
CA GLY A 124 -0.02 -10.52 4.40
C GLY A 124 -0.91 -9.46 3.77
N THR A 125 -2.21 -9.72 3.80
CA THR A 125 -3.23 -8.73 3.39
C THR A 125 -4.16 -8.49 4.57
N THR A 126 -4.42 -7.23 4.88
CA THR A 126 -5.36 -6.82 5.93
C THR A 126 -6.40 -5.84 5.37
N GLY A 127 -7.58 -5.80 5.99
CA GLY A 127 -8.71 -4.99 5.52
C GLY A 127 -9.09 -5.29 4.06
N ASP A 128 -8.96 -6.55 3.63
CA ASP A 128 -9.20 -7.07 2.27
C ASP A 128 -8.28 -6.56 1.16
N PHE A 129 -7.58 -5.44 1.35
CA PHE A 129 -6.93 -4.76 0.25
C PHE A 129 -5.60 -4.06 0.57
N ILE A 130 -5.21 -3.97 1.84
CA ILE A 130 -3.90 -3.45 2.23
C ILE A 130 -2.90 -4.59 2.23
N GLY A 131 -1.95 -4.56 1.30
CA GLY A 131 -0.78 -5.42 1.35
C GLY A 131 0.18 -4.90 2.42
N LEU A 132 0.56 -5.76 3.35
CA LEU A 132 1.56 -5.48 4.37
C LEU A 132 2.78 -6.36 4.11
N ARG A 133 3.97 -5.77 4.17
CA ARG A 133 5.25 -6.47 4.09
C ARG A 133 6.14 -6.03 5.24
N VAL A 134 6.83 -6.98 5.85
CA VAL A 134 7.86 -6.73 6.84
C VAL A 134 9.16 -7.29 6.28
N THR A 135 10.23 -6.49 6.30
CA THR A 135 11.56 -6.89 5.86
C THR A 135 12.54 -6.65 7.01
N ALA A 136 13.16 -7.73 7.47
CA ALA A 136 14.22 -7.71 8.45
C ALA A 136 15.56 -8.01 7.77
N PRO A 137 16.61 -7.19 8.00
CA PRO A 137 17.91 -7.38 7.37
C PRO A 137 18.62 -8.65 7.86
N ALA A 138 19.62 -9.11 7.09
CA ALA A 138 20.58 -10.09 7.57
C ALA A 138 21.28 -9.63 8.86
N GLY A 139 21.61 -10.60 9.72
CA GLY A 139 22.20 -10.29 11.02
C GLY A 139 21.15 -10.13 12.12
N ASP A 140 21.64 -9.88 13.32
CA ASP A 140 21.18 -10.43 14.60
C ASP A 140 19.66 -10.65 14.80
N PRO A 141 19.19 -11.92 14.74
CA PRO A 141 18.78 -12.60 15.99
C PRO A 141 18.97 -14.15 15.99
N PRO A 142 18.99 -14.82 17.16
CA PRO A 142 17.75 -15.47 17.64
C PRO A 142 17.35 -14.98 19.03
N GLY A 143 16.16 -14.40 19.15
CA GLY A 143 15.56 -13.88 20.38
C GLY A 143 16.04 -12.49 20.85
N GLY A 144 17.03 -11.92 20.16
CA GLY A 144 17.57 -10.58 20.43
C GLY A 144 16.82 -9.44 19.73
N ARG A 145 17.55 -8.37 19.42
CA ARG A 145 17.08 -7.21 18.66
C ARG A 145 17.89 -7.07 17.39
N TRP A 146 17.25 -6.67 16.29
CA TRP A 146 17.95 -6.27 15.08
C TRP A 146 18.70 -4.96 15.34
N SER A 147 19.98 -4.95 14.97
CA SER A 147 20.84 -3.76 15.03
C SER A 147 20.57 -2.80 13.87
N GLU A 148 20.31 -3.36 12.69
CA GLU A 148 19.81 -2.62 11.54
C GLU A 148 18.27 -2.49 11.58
N PRO A 149 17.68 -1.43 11.00
CA PRO A 149 16.25 -1.21 11.09
C PRO A 149 15.42 -2.29 10.36
N VAL A 150 14.33 -2.70 11.00
CA VAL A 150 13.27 -3.48 10.34
C VAL A 150 12.34 -2.52 9.62
N GLU A 151 11.97 -2.87 8.39
CA GLU A 151 11.05 -2.11 7.56
C GLU A 151 9.66 -2.75 7.57
N VAL A 152 8.63 -1.93 7.76
CA VAL A 152 7.23 -2.32 7.59
C VAL A 152 6.63 -1.44 6.49
N GLN A 153 6.25 -2.06 5.38
CA GLN A 153 5.70 -1.38 4.20
C GLN A 153 4.23 -1.77 4.05
N ALA A 154 3.36 -0.76 3.92
CA ALA A 154 1.94 -0.94 3.60
C ALA A 154 1.65 -0.35 2.22
N VAL A 155 0.89 -1.08 1.40
CA VAL A 155 0.55 -0.70 0.03
C VAL A 155 -0.94 -0.95 -0.23
N THR A 156 -1.65 0.02 -0.81
CA THR A 156 -3.10 -0.11 -1.08
C THR A 156 -3.42 -0.89 -2.35
N GLY A 157 -2.45 -1.07 -3.25
CA GLY A 157 -2.71 -1.38 -4.66
C GLY A 157 -3.46 -0.26 -5.37
N CYS A 158 -3.83 -0.46 -6.63
CA CYS A 158 -4.49 0.57 -7.45
C CYS A 158 -5.93 0.82 -7.00
N ARG A 159 -6.23 2.05 -6.55
CA ARG A 159 -7.55 2.49 -6.09
C ARG A 159 -8.09 3.64 -6.93
N PRO A 160 -9.41 3.71 -7.17
CA PRO A 160 -10.01 4.82 -7.90
C PRO A 160 -9.65 6.19 -7.32
N LEU A 161 -9.32 7.13 -8.20
CA LEU A 161 -9.09 8.53 -7.81
C LEU A 161 -10.39 9.33 -7.93
N ASP A 162 -11.36 9.01 -7.06
CA ASP A 162 -12.66 9.71 -7.03
C ASP A 162 -12.61 10.98 -6.16
N GLU A 163 -11.78 10.97 -5.10
CA GLU A 163 -11.54 12.10 -4.19
C GLU A 163 -10.04 12.47 -4.10
N PRO A 164 -9.70 13.72 -3.76
CA PRO A 164 -8.32 14.13 -3.56
C PRO A 164 -7.67 13.38 -2.39
N VAL A 165 -6.60 12.64 -2.66
CA VAL A 165 -5.72 12.14 -1.61
C VAL A 165 -4.91 13.32 -1.09
N GLY A 166 -5.32 13.88 0.06
CA GLY A 166 -4.60 15.02 0.65
C GLY A 166 -3.12 14.68 0.93
N ALA A 167 -2.27 15.67 1.01
CA ALA A 167 -0.94 15.51 1.62
C ALA A 167 -0.76 16.66 2.60
N PHE A 168 -0.48 16.33 3.85
CA PHE A 168 -0.14 17.32 4.86
C PHE A 168 1.35 17.20 5.17
N ALA A 169 2.06 18.31 5.06
CA ALA A 169 3.41 18.48 5.56
C ALA A 169 3.44 19.79 6.35
N PRO A 170 3.91 19.79 7.62
CA PRO A 170 4.12 21.02 8.37
C PRO A 170 5.29 21.81 7.77
N ALA A 171 5.50 23.03 8.27
CA ALA A 171 6.68 23.80 7.91
C ALA A 171 7.95 23.00 8.27
N PRO A 172 8.92 22.86 7.35
CA PRO A 172 10.14 22.14 7.62
C PRO A 172 10.99 22.84 8.69
N PRO A 173 11.80 22.09 9.47
CA PRO A 173 12.81 22.65 10.36
C PRO A 173 13.75 23.61 9.63
N ALA A 174 14.38 24.53 10.37
CA ALA A 174 15.21 25.59 9.78
C ALA A 174 16.46 25.02 9.04
N GLU A 175 16.92 23.86 9.47
CA GLU A 175 18.04 23.10 8.94
C GLU A 175 17.67 22.12 7.82
N ALA A 176 16.37 21.96 7.52
CA ALA A 176 15.91 20.98 6.55
C ALA A 176 16.38 21.32 5.13
N THR A 177 16.81 20.29 4.39
CA THR A 177 17.16 20.43 2.98
C THR A 177 15.95 20.09 2.10
N ALA A 178 16.09 20.31 0.78
CA ALA A 178 15.05 19.95 -0.18
C ALA A 178 14.85 18.42 -0.31
N GLU A 179 15.78 17.60 0.20
CA GLU A 179 15.66 16.13 0.20
C GLU A 179 14.83 15.61 1.38
N TRP A 180 14.58 16.44 2.39
CA TRP A 180 13.80 16.02 3.55
C TRP A 180 12.32 15.92 3.19
N ALA A 181 11.72 14.79 3.55
CA ALA A 181 10.32 14.50 3.35
C ALA A 181 9.65 14.26 4.71
N TYR A 182 8.41 14.73 4.84
CA TYR A 182 7.61 14.54 6.05
C TYR A 182 6.70 13.33 5.91
N GLY A 183 6.73 12.46 6.92
CA GLY A 183 5.82 11.34 7.10
C GLY A 183 5.08 11.44 8.42
N SER A 184 3.82 11.01 8.46
CA SER A 184 3.07 10.93 9.72
C SER A 184 2.00 9.87 9.66
N VAL A 185 1.78 9.21 10.80
CA VAL A 185 0.76 8.17 10.99
C VAL A 185 -0.01 8.42 12.28
N PRO A 186 -1.36 8.42 12.26
CA PRO A 186 -2.15 8.45 13.47
C PRO A 186 -1.97 7.14 14.24
N CYS A 187 -1.75 7.22 15.55
CA CYS A 187 -1.63 6.06 16.41
C CYS A 187 -2.97 5.72 17.07
N PRO A 188 -3.20 4.44 17.42
CA PRO A 188 -4.23 4.06 18.37
C PRO A 188 -4.09 4.90 19.65
N GLY A 189 -5.16 5.51 20.15
CA GLY A 189 -5.12 6.40 21.31
C GLY A 189 -5.09 7.91 20.99
N GLY A 190 -4.96 8.28 19.72
CA GLY A 190 -5.09 9.66 19.25
C GLY A 190 -3.79 10.46 19.20
N GLU A 191 -2.66 9.85 19.58
CA GLU A 191 -1.33 10.40 19.31
C GLU A 191 -0.98 10.29 17.82
N THR A 192 0.11 10.93 17.41
CA THR A 192 0.61 10.88 16.03
C THR A 192 2.10 10.65 16.06
N LEU A 193 2.57 9.64 15.33
CA LEU A 193 3.97 9.45 15.02
C LEU A 193 4.29 10.26 13.76
N ALA A 194 5.24 11.19 13.83
CA ALA A 194 5.64 12.01 12.69
C ALA A 194 7.15 12.12 12.59
N SER A 195 7.69 12.05 11.37
CA SER A 195 9.13 12.08 11.13
C SER A 195 9.49 12.91 9.91
N TRP A 196 10.65 13.57 10.00
CA TRP A 196 11.38 14.13 8.87
C TRP A 196 12.46 13.14 8.45
N THR A 197 12.41 12.72 7.20
CA THR A 197 13.25 11.64 6.68
C THR A 197 13.88 12.02 5.34
N GLU A 198 15.01 11.41 5.00
CA GLU A 198 15.72 11.57 3.74
C GLU A 198 15.92 10.19 3.11
N PRO A 199 15.53 9.97 1.84
CA PRO A 199 15.74 8.70 1.19
C PRO A 199 17.23 8.42 1.01
N ILE A 200 17.68 7.20 1.32
CA ILE A 200 19.07 6.77 1.13
C ILE A 200 19.10 5.40 0.45
N GLU A 201 20.17 5.06 -0.27
CA GLU A 201 20.21 3.79 -1.03
C GLU A 201 20.28 2.54 -0.14
N ALA A 202 20.86 2.65 1.07
CA ALA A 202 21.17 1.50 1.92
C ALA A 202 20.07 1.12 2.94
N ARG A 203 19.06 1.97 3.13
CA ARG A 203 17.94 1.80 4.10
C ARG A 203 16.72 2.53 3.55
N PRO A 204 15.49 2.23 3.98
CA PRO A 204 14.32 2.94 3.47
C PRO A 204 14.44 4.46 3.66
N PHE A 205 14.97 4.93 4.79
CA PHE A 205 15.34 6.33 4.95
C PHE A 205 16.31 6.63 6.12
N ARG A 206 17.03 7.75 6.02
CA ARG A 206 17.70 8.41 7.15
C ARG A 206 16.66 9.23 7.91
N VAL A 207 16.60 9.05 9.23
CA VAL A 207 15.70 9.82 10.11
C VAL A 207 16.45 11.03 10.65
N HIS A 208 15.90 12.22 10.45
CA HIS A 208 16.47 13.47 10.96
C HIS A 208 15.79 13.91 12.26
N GLU A 209 14.46 13.79 12.29
CA GLU A 209 13.66 14.13 13.47
C GLU A 209 12.45 13.19 13.54
N THR A 210 12.10 12.73 14.75
CA THR A 210 10.84 12.06 15.04
C THR A 210 10.16 12.78 16.21
N THR A 211 8.85 13.01 16.08
CA THR A 211 7.99 13.58 17.10
C THR A 211 6.81 12.66 17.37
N GLY A 212 6.34 12.67 18.62
CA GLY A 212 5.26 11.80 19.09
C GLY A 212 5.66 10.32 19.23
N GLY A 213 4.66 9.44 19.20
CA GLY A 213 4.82 7.99 19.36
C GLY A 213 3.47 7.28 19.31
N CYS A 214 3.50 5.96 19.21
CA CYS A 214 2.33 5.10 19.38
C CYS A 214 2.50 4.32 20.68
N VAL A 215 2.01 4.87 21.80
CA VAL A 215 2.20 4.32 23.16
C VAL A 215 0.90 3.75 23.72
#